data_AF-A0A971ETZ1-F1
#
_entry.id   AF-A0A971ETZ1-F1
#
_cell.length_a   1.000
_cell.length_b   1.000
_cell.length_c   1.000
_cell.angle_alpha   90.00
_cell.angle_beta   90.00
_cell.angle_gamma   90.00
#
_symmetry.space_group_name_H-M   'P 1'
#
loop_
_entity.id
_entity.type
_entity.pdbx_description
1 polymer ?
#
loop_
_entity_poly.entity_id
_entity_poly.type
_entity_poly.pdbx_seq_one_letter_code
_entity_poly.pdbx_strand_id
1 'polypeptide(L)'
;MEEYEYGGPSLDEHGSFATEQKDPLIRFLHRIIRQVVRLLAILMVFVILWGIGDIFLVLYQRLNAPPFLLLKIDDLLATFGAFLAVVIATALMAIARKVIVFDYNTLDPCYVWATAALLLALGITYWLISRKIFKG
;
A
#
# COMPACT_ATOMS: atom_id res chain seq x y z
N MET A 1 -12.77 -51.94 10.19
CA MET A 1 -11.95 -51.80 8.99
C MET A 1 -12.93 -51.75 7.85
N GLU A 2 -13.17 -50.55 7.33
CA GLU A 2 -14.12 -50.31 6.24
C GLU A 2 -13.61 -50.94 4.95
N GLU A 3 -14.47 -51.77 4.38
CA GLU A 3 -14.36 -52.42 3.10
C GLU A 3 -14.60 -51.34 2.03
N TYR A 4 -13.52 -50.83 1.46
CA TYR A 4 -13.60 -49.93 0.31
C TYR A 4 -13.94 -50.74 -0.93
N GLU A 5 -15.23 -50.75 -1.23
CA GLU A 5 -15.84 -51.26 -2.44
C GLU A 5 -15.50 -50.33 -3.62
N TYR A 6 -14.53 -50.73 -4.45
CA TYR A 6 -14.20 -50.04 -5.70
C TYR A 6 -14.60 -50.92 -6.89
N GLY A 7 -15.73 -50.58 -7.51
CA GLY A 7 -16.31 -51.29 -8.65
C GLY A 7 -16.67 -50.38 -9.82
N GLY A 8 -15.81 -50.41 -10.86
CA GLY A 8 -16.14 -50.25 -12.29
C GLY A 8 -15.98 -48.86 -12.93
N PRO A 9 -15.92 -48.73 -14.27
CA PRO A 9 -15.36 -49.59 -15.33
C PRO A 9 -14.23 -48.87 -16.14
N SER A 10 -13.67 -49.60 -17.11
CA SER A 10 -12.49 -49.30 -17.95
C SER A 10 -12.66 -48.21 -19.04
N LEU A 11 -11.50 -47.65 -19.43
CA LEU A 11 -11.22 -46.56 -20.38
C LEU A 11 -11.82 -46.71 -21.79
N ASP A 12 -12.45 -45.63 -22.27
CA ASP A 12 -12.43 -45.23 -23.69
C ASP A 12 -12.85 -43.76 -23.92
N GLU A 13 -12.49 -43.30 -25.10
CA GLU A 13 -12.10 -41.96 -25.53
C GLU A 13 -13.23 -40.93 -25.78
N HIS A 14 -12.80 -39.66 -25.84
CA HIS A 14 -13.40 -38.50 -26.53
C HIS A 14 -14.38 -37.59 -25.78
N GLY A 15 -13.77 -36.58 -25.14
CA GLY A 15 -14.34 -35.25 -24.88
C GLY A 15 -13.26 -34.20 -24.59
N SER A 16 -12.03 -34.43 -25.06
CA SER A 16 -10.87 -33.56 -24.83
C SER A 16 -10.75 -32.56 -25.98
N PHE A 17 -11.57 -31.50 -26.00
CA PHE A 17 -11.30 -30.25 -26.73
C PHE A 17 -12.18 -29.11 -26.19
N ALA A 18 -11.67 -28.38 -25.21
CA ALA A 18 -12.02 -26.97 -24.98
C ALA A 18 -10.84 -26.24 -24.29
N THR A 19 -9.89 -25.84 -25.14
CA THR A 19 -8.92 -24.75 -24.93
C THR A 19 -7.99 -24.84 -23.73
N GLU A 20 -7.16 -25.88 -23.70
CA GLU A 20 -5.78 -25.77 -23.20
C GLU A 20 -4.93 -24.99 -24.23
N GLN A 21 -5.33 -23.76 -24.57
CA GLN A 21 -4.48 -22.87 -25.34
C GLN A 21 -3.56 -22.17 -24.36
N LYS A 22 -2.37 -22.74 -24.27
CA LYS A 22 -1.11 -22.15 -23.80
C LYS A 22 -0.96 -20.75 -24.41
N ASP A 23 -1.60 -19.73 -23.85
CA ASP A 23 -1.44 -18.36 -24.31
C ASP A 23 -0.17 -17.77 -23.64
N PRO A 24 0.97 -17.73 -24.33
CA PRO A 24 2.17 -17.09 -23.81
C PRO A 24 1.91 -15.62 -23.42
N LEU A 25 0.94 -14.98 -24.07
CA LEU A 25 0.52 -13.60 -23.79
C LEU A 25 -0.03 -13.41 -22.37
N ILE A 26 -0.82 -14.36 -21.85
CA ILE A 26 -1.42 -14.26 -20.52
C ILE A 26 -0.34 -14.40 -19.43
N ARG A 27 0.64 -15.28 -19.64
CA ARG A 27 1.79 -15.45 -18.71
C ARG A 27 2.76 -14.26 -18.75
N PHE A 28 2.86 -13.58 -19.89
CA PHE A 28 3.69 -12.38 -20.06
C PHE A 28 3.03 -11.14 -19.43
N LEU A 29 1.71 -11.01 -19.57
CA LEU A 29 0.93 -9.94 -18.96
C LEU A 29 1.04 -9.99 -17.42
N HIS A 30 0.92 -11.20 -16.86
CA HIS A 30 1.11 -11.43 -15.41
C HIS A 30 2.54 -11.09 -14.91
N ARG A 31 3.54 -11.06 -15.79
CA ARG A 31 4.93 -10.74 -15.46
C ARG A 31 5.22 -9.24 -15.52
N ILE A 32 4.58 -8.52 -16.45
CA ILE A 32 4.66 -7.05 -16.56
C ILE A 32 4.00 -6.36 -15.36
N ILE A 33 2.81 -6.81 -14.96
CA ILE A 33 2.08 -6.25 -13.80
C ILE A 33 2.98 -6.27 -12.55
N ARG A 34 3.69 -7.38 -12.33
CA ARG A 34 4.59 -7.53 -11.18
C ARG A 34 5.83 -6.64 -11.28
N GLN A 35 6.34 -6.38 -12.48
CA GLN A 35 7.46 -5.44 -12.69
C GLN A 35 7.05 -3.98 -12.44
N VAL A 36 5.86 -3.56 -12.89
CA VAL A 36 5.34 -2.20 -12.66
C VAL A 36 5.19 -1.92 -11.15
N VAL A 37 4.67 -2.89 -10.40
CA VAL A 37 4.55 -2.78 -8.94
C VAL A 37 5.91 -2.66 -8.25
N ARG A 38 6.96 -3.27 -8.78
CA ARG A 38 8.32 -3.14 -8.23
C ARG A 38 8.97 -1.81 -8.57
N LEU A 39 8.80 -1.32 -9.80
CA LEU A 39 9.34 -0.03 -10.23
C LEU A 39 8.74 1.11 -9.40
N LEU A 40 7.42 1.08 -9.20
CA LEU A 40 6.73 2.05 -8.38
C LEU A 40 7.24 2.01 -6.91
N ALA A 41 7.81 0.89 -6.45
CA ALA A 41 8.28 0.73 -5.06
C ALA A 41 9.59 1.49 -4.84
N ILE A 42 10.46 1.45 -5.85
CA ILE A 42 11.68 2.23 -5.88
C ILE A 42 11.34 3.73 -5.87
N LEU A 43 10.35 4.12 -6.67
CA LEU A 43 9.88 5.51 -6.72
C LEU A 43 9.36 6.00 -5.37
N MET A 44 8.64 5.15 -4.63
CA MET A 44 8.18 5.45 -3.28
C MET A 44 9.31 5.74 -2.30
N VAL A 45 10.37 4.93 -2.33
CA VAL A 45 11.52 5.12 -1.45
C VAL A 45 12.19 6.46 -1.76
N PHE A 46 12.29 6.81 -3.04
CA PHE A 46 12.83 8.11 -3.46
C PHE A 46 11.96 9.29 -2.98
N VAL A 47 10.62 9.15 -3.05
CA VAL A 47 9.68 10.19 -2.59
C VAL A 47 9.78 10.43 -1.08
N ILE A 48 10.04 9.38 -0.29
CA ILE A 48 10.24 9.48 1.17
C ILE A 48 11.55 10.24 1.47
N LEU A 49 12.64 9.90 0.78
CA LEU A 49 13.93 10.57 0.97
C LEU A 49 13.86 12.05 0.61
N TRP A 50 13.21 12.38 -0.51
CA TRP A 50 13.01 13.76 -0.93
C TRP A 50 12.13 14.52 0.08
N GLY A 51 11.05 13.88 0.56
CA GLY A 51 10.17 14.45 1.58
C GLY A 51 10.90 14.78 2.89
N ILE A 52 11.76 13.88 3.38
CA ILE A 52 12.52 14.14 4.61
C ILE A 52 13.51 15.30 4.42
N GLY A 53 14.19 15.36 3.27
CA GLY A 53 15.08 16.47 2.93
C GLY A 53 14.36 17.83 2.94
N ASP A 54 13.14 17.87 2.40
CA ASP A 54 12.31 19.07 2.38
C ASP A 54 11.99 19.60 3.80
N ILE A 55 11.69 18.71 4.76
CA ILE A 55 11.50 19.08 6.18
C ILE A 55 12.75 19.75 6.74
N PHE A 56 13.91 19.14 6.53
CA PHE A 56 15.15 19.61 7.10
C PHE A 56 15.51 20.99 6.57
N LEU A 57 15.29 21.24 5.28
CA LEU A 57 15.50 22.54 4.66
C LEU A 57 14.57 23.61 5.23
N VAL A 58 13.28 23.29 5.36
CA VAL A 58 12.28 24.18 5.96
C VAL A 58 12.60 24.45 7.43
N LEU A 59 12.92 23.43 8.21
CA LEU A 59 13.24 23.57 9.63
C LEU A 59 14.52 24.41 9.83
N TYR A 60 15.55 24.19 9.00
CA TYR A 60 16.80 24.94 9.06
C TYR A 60 16.61 26.42 8.72
N GLN A 61 15.83 26.73 7.68
CA GLN A 61 15.50 28.11 7.32
C GLN A 61 14.69 28.83 8.40
N ARG A 62 13.83 28.10 9.13
CA ARG A 62 12.98 28.67 10.18
C ARG A 62 13.70 28.82 11.52
N LEU A 63 14.74 28.02 11.79
CA LEU A 63 15.62 28.16 12.96
C LEU A 63 16.55 29.39 12.86
N ASN A 64 16.98 29.78 11.66
CA ASN A 64 17.97 30.85 11.45
C ASN A 64 17.39 32.21 11.00
N ALA A 65 16.09 32.32 10.72
CA ALA A 65 15.44 33.58 10.33
C ALA A 65 14.83 34.32 11.54
N PRO A 66 15.25 35.56 11.84
CA PRO A 66 14.61 36.41 12.87
C PRO A 66 13.24 36.89 12.35
N PRO A 67 12.11 36.73 13.08
CA PRO A 67 11.88 37.26 14.43
C PRO A 67 11.33 36.23 15.43
N PHE A 68 12.03 36.12 16.55
CA PHE A 68 11.99 35.11 17.60
C PHE A 68 10.85 35.27 18.64
N LEU A 69 9.84 36.11 18.39
CA LEU A 69 8.86 36.51 19.44
C LEU A 69 7.39 36.71 18.99
N LEU A 70 6.97 36.08 17.88
CA LEU A 70 5.56 35.84 17.51
C LEU A 70 5.33 34.35 17.20
N LEU A 71 5.66 33.48 18.16
CA LEU A 71 5.39 32.03 18.11
C LEU A 71 3.87 31.76 17.92
N LYS A 72 3.38 31.85 16.68
CA LYS A 72 2.07 31.33 16.31
C LYS A 72 2.19 29.82 16.16
N ILE A 73 1.68 29.10 17.15
CA ILE A 73 1.45 27.65 17.11
C ILE A 73 0.65 27.30 15.85
N ASP A 74 -0.22 28.20 15.38
CA ASP A 74 -1.03 28.04 14.18
C ASP A 74 -0.22 27.89 12.88
N ASP A 75 0.82 28.70 12.66
CA ASP A 75 1.64 28.64 11.43
C ASP A 75 2.57 27.41 11.43
N LEU A 76 3.01 27.00 12.63
CA LEU A 76 3.82 25.81 12.85
C LEU A 76 2.99 24.54 12.60
N LEU A 77 1.79 24.46 13.19
CA LEU A 77 0.85 23.36 12.95
C LEU A 77 0.37 23.31 11.50
N ALA A 78 0.20 24.46 10.83
CA ALA A 78 -0.17 24.49 9.42
C ALA A 78 0.95 23.93 8.53
N THR A 79 2.20 24.33 8.74
CA THR A 79 3.35 23.86 7.95
C THR A 79 3.65 22.39 8.24
N PHE A 80 3.69 21.98 9.51
CA PHE A 80 3.87 20.57 9.87
C PHE A 80 2.67 19.72 9.47
N GLY A 81 1.47 20.26 9.49
CA GLY A 81 0.25 19.56 9.08
C GLY A 81 0.23 19.29 7.58
N ALA A 82 0.62 20.26 6.76
CA ALA A 82 0.81 20.07 5.32
C ALA A 82 1.89 19.00 5.03
N PHE A 83 3.00 19.05 5.76
CA PHE A 83 4.06 18.06 5.65
C PHE A 83 3.60 16.65 6.11
N LEU A 84 2.96 16.55 7.28
CA LEU A 84 2.40 15.31 7.83
C LEU A 84 1.35 14.70 6.91
N ALA A 85 0.54 15.50 6.22
CA ALA A 85 -0.41 15.01 5.24
C ALA A 85 0.29 14.24 4.09
N VAL A 86 1.42 14.75 3.60
CA VAL A 86 2.24 14.08 2.57
C VAL A 86 2.88 12.80 3.11
N VAL A 87 3.37 12.81 4.37
CA VAL A 87 3.92 11.61 5.03
C VAL A 87 2.86 10.53 5.23
N ILE A 88 1.68 10.88 5.72
CA ILE A 88 0.59 9.93 5.95
C ILE A 88 0.11 9.36 4.61
N ALA A 89 -0.02 10.20 3.57
CA ALA A 89 -0.38 9.74 2.22
C ALA A 89 0.62 8.72 1.67
N THR A 90 1.92 8.99 1.80
CA THR A 90 2.98 8.08 1.34
C THR A 90 3.06 6.80 2.17
N ALA A 91 2.81 6.86 3.48
CA ALA A 91 2.71 5.70 4.36
C ALA A 91 1.53 4.78 3.99
N LEU A 92 0.33 5.35 3.79
CA LEU A 92 -0.85 4.60 3.35
C LEU A 92 -0.60 3.93 2.00
N MET A 93 0.02 4.64 1.07
CA MET A 93 0.34 4.12 -0.26
C MET A 93 1.37 2.96 -0.16
N ALA A 94 2.35 3.03 0.76
CA ALA A 94 3.31 1.94 0.99
C ALA A 94 2.65 0.68 1.58
N ILE A 95 1.69 0.84 2.49
CA ILE A 95 0.91 -0.28 3.04
C ILE A 95 0.04 -0.93 1.95
N ALA A 96 -0.63 -0.11 1.12
CA ALA A 96 -1.44 -0.60 0.01
C ALA A 96 -0.62 -1.45 -0.98
N ARG A 97 0.61 -1.03 -1.30
CA ARG A 97 1.53 -1.82 -2.13
C ARG A 97 1.85 -3.19 -1.52
N LYS A 98 2.03 -3.26 -0.20
CA LYS A 98 2.31 -4.52 0.51
C LYS A 98 1.08 -5.44 0.54
N VAL A 99 -0.12 -4.88 0.70
CA VAL A 99 -1.40 -5.61 0.71
C VAL A 99 -1.75 -6.18 -0.67
N ILE A 100 -1.51 -5.46 -1.77
CA ILE A 100 -1.79 -5.94 -3.14
C ILE A 100 -0.85 -7.08 -3.55
N VAL A 101 0.39 -7.09 -3.03
CA VAL A 101 1.40 -8.12 -3.36
C VAL A 101 1.25 -9.38 -2.51
N PHE A 102 0.48 -9.33 -1.43
CA PHE A 102 0.29 -10.45 -0.52
C PHE A 102 -0.61 -11.52 -1.16
N ASP A 103 -0.08 -12.72 -1.34
CA ASP A 103 -0.81 -13.85 -1.96
C ASP A 103 -1.68 -14.53 -0.90
N TYR A 104 -3.01 -14.37 -0.99
CA TYR A 104 -4.04 -14.80 -0.02
C TYR A 104 -4.18 -16.32 0.14
N ASN A 105 -3.42 -17.15 -0.58
CA ASN A 105 -3.67 -18.60 -0.67
C ASN A 105 -3.17 -19.47 0.49
N THR A 106 -2.47 -18.93 1.50
CA THR A 106 -2.02 -19.72 2.69
C THR A 106 -2.02 -18.91 3.99
N LEU A 107 -2.92 -17.95 4.13
CA LEU A 107 -2.88 -17.00 5.25
C LEU A 107 -4.14 -17.10 6.10
N ASP A 108 -3.94 -17.27 7.41
CA ASP A 108 -5.02 -17.15 8.38
C ASP A 108 -5.79 -15.84 8.13
N PRO A 109 -7.12 -15.91 7.94
CA PRO A 109 -7.96 -14.74 7.69
C PRO A 109 -7.73 -13.59 8.69
N CYS A 110 -7.26 -13.90 9.90
CA CYS A 110 -6.92 -12.95 10.96
C CYS A 110 -5.92 -11.85 10.53
N TYR A 111 -4.89 -12.16 9.73
CA TYR A 111 -3.88 -11.16 9.33
C TYR A 111 -4.45 -10.08 8.40
N VAL A 112 -5.42 -10.47 7.56
CA VAL A 112 -6.12 -9.57 6.64
C VAL A 112 -6.87 -8.50 7.42
N TRP A 113 -7.62 -8.92 8.44
CA TRP A 113 -8.34 -8.02 9.33
C TRP A 113 -7.40 -7.07 10.09
N ALA A 114 -6.22 -7.53 10.52
CA ALA A 114 -5.23 -6.68 11.18
C ALA A 114 -4.69 -5.58 10.25
N THR A 115 -4.39 -5.91 8.99
CA THR A 115 -3.94 -4.90 8.00
C THR A 115 -5.05 -3.91 7.63
N ALA A 116 -6.29 -4.38 7.52
CA ALA A 116 -7.46 -3.52 7.29
C ALA A 116 -7.72 -2.58 8.47
N ALA A 117 -7.59 -3.08 9.71
CA ALA A 117 -7.72 -2.27 10.92
C ALA A 117 -6.64 -1.17 11.00
N LEU A 118 -5.39 -1.49 10.64
CA LEU A 118 -4.31 -0.50 10.57
C LEU A 118 -4.58 0.59 9.54
N LEU A 119 -5.05 0.21 8.34
CA LEU A 119 -5.44 1.15 7.28
C LEU A 119 -6.59 2.05 7.73
N LEU A 120 -7.59 1.49 8.41
CA LEU A 120 -8.72 2.25 8.95
C LEU A 120 -8.28 3.24 10.02
N ALA A 121 -7.44 2.81 10.97
CA ALA A 121 -6.93 3.67 12.04
C ALA A 121 -6.17 4.88 11.47
N LEU A 122 -5.25 4.63 10.51
CA LEU A 122 -4.49 5.69 9.85
C LEU A 122 -5.39 6.61 9.00
N GLY A 123 -6.37 6.06 8.30
CA GLY A 123 -7.36 6.83 7.55
C GLY A 123 -8.19 7.75 8.44
N ILE A 124 -8.63 7.25 9.60
CA ILE A 124 -9.36 8.03 10.61
C ILE A 124 -8.45 9.13 11.19
N THR A 125 -7.20 8.82 11.51
CA THR A 125 -6.22 9.82 11.99
C THR A 125 -6.00 10.93 10.95
N TYR A 126 -5.82 10.58 9.67
CA TYR A 126 -5.71 11.56 8.59
C TYR A 126 -6.97 12.42 8.47
N TRP A 127 -8.15 11.79 8.45
CA TRP A 127 -9.42 12.50 8.35
C TRP A 127 -9.60 13.48 9.51
N LEU A 128 -9.22 13.10 10.72
CA LEU A 128 -9.33 13.96 11.90
C LEU A 128 -8.38 15.16 11.85
N ILE A 129 -7.14 14.95 11.40
CA ILE A 129 -6.13 16.00 11.24
C ILE A 129 -6.53 16.94 10.09
N SER A 130 -6.86 16.40 8.92
CA SER A 130 -7.30 17.15 7.74
C SER A 130 -8.52 18.00 8.04
N ARG A 131 -9.49 17.46 8.81
CA ARG A 131 -10.70 18.19 9.20
C ARG A 131 -10.42 19.38 10.13
N LYS A 132 -9.33 19.37 10.91
CA LYS A 132 -8.95 20.52 11.75
C LYS A 132 -8.15 21.58 11.01
N ILE A 133 -7.29 21.20 10.07
CA ILE A 133 -6.41 22.15 9.37
C ILE A 133 -7.18 22.97 8.31
N PHE A 134 -8.17 22.38 7.63
CA PHE A 134 -8.88 23.05 6.52
C PHE A 134 -10.06 23.94 6.97
N LYS A 135 -10.32 24.04 8.28
CA LYS A 135 -11.43 24.83 8.84
C LYS A 135 -10.97 26.11 9.57
N GLY A 136 -9.69 26.48 9.43
CA GLY A 136 -9.12 27.74 9.93
C GLY A 136 -8.88 28.72 8.79
#